data_AF-A0A258BJX4-F1
#
_entry.id   AF-A0A258BJX4-F1
#
_cell.length_a   1.000
_cell.length_b   1.000
_cell.length_c   1.000
_cell.angle_alpha   90.00
_cell.angle_beta   90.00
_cell.angle_gamma   90.00
#
_symmetry.space_group_name_H-M   'P 1'
#
loop_
_entity.id
_entity.type
_entity.pdbx_description
1 polymer ?
#
loop_
_entity_poly.entity_id
_entity_poly.type
_entity_poly.pdbx_seq_one_letter_code
_entity_poly.pdbx_strand_id
1 'polypeptide(L)'
;MSGDAGGTVALIAPFAGWLAPLEEVPDPVFAEHMMGDGVAIDPVEGLLRAPADGEVLSIPASAHAVTLRLRNGAELLVHIGLETVALGGKGFTPRVAPGAQVRAGEPLIAFDLDALAGSVKALITPLVVANEGYALHREQPGPVEAGSPIARVERIAAAQAGTGAAPGERHERMLTVAVPHGIHARPAARIAAALKPFAAEVTLRRGDRVANARSTVALLGLGAVHGEQVMATATGSDARAAVETLAALLDRIAAEEAA
;
A
#
# COMPACT_ATOMS: atom_id res chain seq x y z
N MET A 1 11.92 29.53 9.15
CA MET A 1 11.36 29.40 7.79
C MET A 1 12.44 28.76 6.93
N SER A 2 12.39 27.45 6.76
CA SER A 2 13.48 26.68 6.17
C SER A 2 12.88 25.67 5.19
N GLY A 3 12.97 26.02 3.91
CA GLY A 3 13.17 25.09 2.80
C GLY A 3 12.03 24.15 2.44
N ASP A 4 10.89 24.68 1.98
CA ASP A 4 10.00 23.91 1.12
C ASP A 4 10.58 23.91 -0.31
N ALA A 5 11.61 23.11 -0.54
CA ALA A 5 11.95 22.68 -1.88
C ALA A 5 10.84 21.72 -2.30
N GLY A 6 9.87 22.21 -3.09
CA GLY A 6 8.57 21.60 -3.37
C GLY A 6 8.53 20.18 -3.99
N GLY A 7 9.63 19.43 -3.95
CA GLY A 7 9.71 18.01 -4.25
C GLY A 7 10.00 17.10 -3.04
N THR A 8 10.48 17.62 -1.90
CA THR A 8 10.95 16.78 -0.78
C THR A 8 10.06 16.86 0.46
N VAL A 9 9.76 15.71 1.06
CA VAL A 9 9.04 15.55 2.32
C VAL A 9 9.87 14.73 3.29
N ALA A 10 10.10 15.25 4.50
CA ALA A 10 10.73 14.48 5.58
C ALA A 10 9.70 13.58 6.25
N LEU A 11 10.09 12.35 6.55
CA LEU A 11 9.31 11.40 7.34
C LEU A 11 9.92 11.31 8.74
N ILE A 12 9.05 11.37 9.75
CA ILE A 12 9.37 11.10 11.14
C ILE A 12 8.85 9.71 11.54
N ALA A 13 9.49 9.12 12.54
CA ALA A 13 9.06 7.87 13.15
C ALA A 13 7.64 8.04 13.71
N PRO A 14 6.66 7.24 13.25
CA PRO A 14 5.28 7.33 13.72
C PRO A 14 5.08 6.82 15.16
N PHE A 15 6.08 6.10 15.68
CA PHE A 15 6.17 5.59 17.05
C PHE A 15 7.65 5.28 17.37
N ALA A 16 7.95 5.11 18.65
CA ALA A 16 9.25 4.59 19.07
C ALA A 16 9.43 3.11 18.67
N GLY A 17 10.67 2.70 18.37
CA GLY A 17 10.97 1.33 17.96
C GLY A 17 12.36 1.13 17.36
N TRP A 18 12.53 0.04 16.61
CA TRP A 18 13.74 -0.26 15.85
C TRP A 18 13.52 0.01 14.35
N LEU A 19 14.21 1.00 13.79
CA LEU A 19 14.21 1.28 12.35
C LEU A 19 15.05 0.23 11.62
N ALA A 20 14.47 -0.40 10.61
CA ALA A 20 15.06 -1.46 9.82
C ALA A 20 14.88 -1.19 8.31
N PRO A 21 15.75 -1.73 7.46
CA PRO A 21 15.54 -1.78 6.02
C PRO A 21 14.38 -2.74 5.68
N LEU A 22 13.74 -2.58 4.52
CA LEU A 22 12.61 -3.43 4.11
C LEU A 22 13.00 -4.90 3.96
N GLU A 23 14.25 -5.16 3.60
CA GLU A 23 14.84 -6.47 3.41
C GLU A 23 14.82 -7.34 4.68
N GLU A 24 14.70 -6.72 5.86
CA GLU A 24 14.56 -7.42 7.14
C GLU A 24 13.11 -7.78 7.48
N VAL A 25 12.13 -7.29 6.70
CA VAL A 25 10.72 -7.63 6.91
C VAL A 25 10.45 -9.07 6.46
N PRO A 26 9.90 -9.96 7.30
CA PRO A 26 9.68 -11.36 6.95
C PRO A 26 8.42 -11.57 6.08
N ASP A 27 8.28 -10.78 5.02
CA ASP A 27 7.26 -10.93 3.97
C ASP A 27 7.85 -10.46 2.62
N PRO A 28 7.93 -11.34 1.60
CA PRO A 28 8.51 -11.02 0.29
C PRO A 28 7.86 -9.81 -0.39
N VAL A 29 6.58 -9.53 -0.14
CA VAL A 29 5.90 -8.36 -0.73
C VAL A 29 6.56 -7.04 -0.32
N PHE A 30 7.10 -6.99 0.89
CA PHE A 30 7.83 -5.83 1.40
C PHE A 30 9.34 -5.98 1.17
N ALA A 31 9.92 -7.14 1.49
CA ALA A 31 11.37 -7.38 1.38
C ALA A 31 11.91 -7.31 -0.05
N GLU A 32 11.08 -7.65 -1.06
CA GLU A 32 11.44 -7.57 -2.48
C GLU A 32 10.94 -6.26 -3.13
N HIS A 33 10.48 -5.28 -2.33
CA HIS A 33 10.02 -3.97 -2.79
C HIS A 33 8.87 -4.04 -3.81
N MET A 34 8.08 -5.13 -3.80
CA MET A 34 6.95 -5.29 -4.72
C MET A 34 5.89 -4.19 -4.53
N MET A 35 5.81 -3.62 -3.33
CA MET A 35 4.92 -2.53 -2.96
C MET A 35 5.45 -1.12 -3.22
N GLY A 36 6.71 -1.01 -3.63
CA GLY A 36 7.45 0.24 -3.66
C GLY A 36 8.56 0.26 -2.61
N ASP A 37 9.24 1.40 -2.56
CA ASP A 37 10.39 1.60 -1.70
C ASP A 37 9.98 2.16 -0.33
N GLY A 38 10.71 1.83 0.74
CA GLY A 38 10.33 2.14 2.10
C GLY A 38 11.40 1.88 3.15
N VAL A 39 10.92 1.94 4.40
CA VAL A 39 11.59 1.49 5.63
C VAL A 39 10.60 0.66 6.44
N ALA A 40 11.06 -0.03 7.47
CA ALA A 40 10.18 -0.66 8.44
C ALA A 40 10.58 -0.29 9.87
N ILE A 41 9.63 -0.30 10.79
CA ILE A 41 9.90 -0.09 12.22
C ILE A 41 9.28 -1.21 13.03
N ASP A 42 10.04 -1.84 13.92
CA ASP A 42 9.51 -2.74 14.94
C ASP A 42 9.07 -1.92 16.17
N PRO A 43 7.76 -1.73 16.40
CA PRO A 43 7.25 -0.79 17.39
C PRO A 43 7.47 -1.27 18.84
N VAL A 44 7.72 -0.30 19.74
CA VAL A 44 7.65 -0.53 21.20
C VAL A 44 6.51 0.24 21.88
N GLU A 45 5.67 0.92 21.09
CA GLU A 45 4.43 1.54 21.56
C GLU A 45 3.26 1.34 20.58
N GLY A 46 2.04 1.40 21.10
CA GLY A 46 0.80 1.06 20.40
C GLY A 46 0.03 2.24 19.80
N LEU A 47 0.73 3.27 19.30
CA LEU A 47 0.07 4.44 18.71
C LEU A 47 0.75 4.87 17.42
N LEU A 48 0.14 4.53 16.29
CA LEU A 48 0.56 5.01 14.98
C LEU A 48 0.21 6.49 14.84
N ARG A 49 1.22 7.33 14.68
CA ARG A 49 1.09 8.75 14.37
C ARG A 49 1.39 9.02 12.89
N ALA A 50 0.98 10.18 12.39
CA ALA A 50 1.30 10.61 11.04
C ALA A 50 2.82 10.82 10.88
N PRO A 51 3.49 10.11 9.95
CA PRO A 51 4.92 10.30 9.67
C PRO A 51 5.25 11.66 9.03
N ALA A 52 4.25 12.34 8.48
CA ALA A 52 4.37 13.64 7.82
C ALA A 52 2.98 14.27 7.68
N ASP A 53 2.95 15.55 7.31
CA ASP A 53 1.71 16.23 6.92
C ASP A 53 1.13 15.60 5.64
N GLY A 54 -0.18 15.41 5.60
CA GLY A 54 -0.85 14.83 4.43
C GLY A 54 -2.36 14.63 4.58
N GLU A 55 -2.93 13.98 3.57
CA GLU A 55 -4.34 13.58 3.52
C GLU A 55 -4.47 12.06 3.71
N VAL A 56 -5.41 11.61 4.54
CA VAL A 56 -5.75 10.20 4.68
C VAL A 56 -6.54 9.73 3.45
N LEU A 57 -5.92 8.94 2.58
CA LEU A 57 -6.59 8.40 1.38
C LEU A 57 -7.49 7.22 1.71
N SER A 58 -7.01 6.30 2.52
CA SER A 58 -7.74 5.07 2.84
C SER A 58 -7.32 4.48 4.18
N ILE A 59 -8.28 3.82 4.83
CA ILE A 59 -8.10 2.96 5.99
C ILE A 59 -8.95 1.71 5.70
N PRO A 60 -8.37 0.50 5.62
CA PRO A 60 -9.14 -0.73 5.45
C PRO A 60 -10.14 -0.93 6.59
N ALA A 61 -11.20 -1.73 6.37
CA ALA A 61 -12.20 -2.00 7.39
C ALA A 61 -11.62 -2.61 8.69
N SER A 62 -10.53 -3.38 8.58
CA SER A 62 -9.79 -3.92 9.72
C SER A 62 -8.84 -2.92 10.40
N ALA A 63 -8.74 -1.68 9.92
CA ALA A 63 -7.97 -0.60 10.52
C ALA A 63 -6.50 -0.91 10.87
N HIS A 64 -5.89 -1.90 10.21
CA HIS A 64 -4.49 -2.31 10.43
C HIS A 64 -3.49 -1.52 9.57
N ALA A 65 -3.97 -0.69 8.65
CA ALA A 65 -3.13 0.09 7.74
C ALA A 65 -3.78 1.43 7.42
N VAL A 66 -2.97 2.36 6.94
CA VAL A 66 -3.41 3.67 6.46
C VAL A 66 -2.56 4.09 5.27
N THR A 67 -3.20 4.66 4.25
CA THR A 67 -2.48 5.29 3.14
C THR A 67 -2.64 6.79 3.22
N LEU A 68 -1.52 7.52 3.21
CA LEU A 68 -1.46 8.98 3.24
C LEU A 68 -1.00 9.52 1.90
N ARG A 69 -1.61 10.62 1.43
CA ARG A 69 -1.03 11.44 0.35
C ARG A 69 -0.25 12.58 0.97
N LEU A 70 1.05 12.57 0.75
CA LEU A 70 1.96 13.62 1.23
C LEU A 70 1.83 14.88 0.35
N ARG A 71 2.28 16.03 0.86
CA ARG A 71 2.25 17.31 0.11
C ARG A 71 2.94 17.27 -1.25
N ASN A 72 3.96 16.43 -1.41
CA ASN A 72 4.67 16.26 -2.69
C ASN A 72 4.00 15.22 -3.60
N GLY A 73 2.80 14.75 -3.28
CA GLY A 73 2.01 13.77 -4.05
C GLY A 73 2.41 12.31 -3.88
N ALA A 74 3.42 12.00 -3.07
CA ALA A 74 3.75 10.61 -2.73
C ALA A 74 2.60 9.98 -1.94
N GLU A 75 2.29 8.72 -2.25
CA GLU A 75 1.30 7.93 -1.51
C GLU A 75 2.04 6.98 -0.57
N LEU A 76 2.04 7.29 0.73
CA LEU A 76 2.72 6.55 1.77
C LEU A 76 1.76 5.56 2.43
N LEU A 77 1.97 4.27 2.20
CA LEU A 77 1.30 3.18 2.91
C LEU A 77 2.04 2.91 4.23
N VAL A 78 1.32 2.93 5.34
CA VAL A 78 1.82 2.44 6.63
C VAL A 78 1.00 1.21 7.03
N HIS A 79 1.65 0.05 7.12
CA HIS A 79 0.98 -1.24 7.33
C HIS A 79 1.41 -1.83 8.68
N ILE A 80 0.54 -1.81 9.69
CA ILE A 80 0.88 -2.26 11.04
C ILE A 80 1.00 -3.79 11.06
N GLY A 81 2.19 -4.29 11.36
CA GLY A 81 2.51 -5.71 11.42
C GLY A 81 2.31 -6.47 10.10
N LEU A 82 2.42 -7.80 10.18
CA LEU A 82 2.20 -8.71 9.06
C LEU A 82 0.99 -9.60 9.32
N GLU A 83 0.21 -9.84 8.26
CA GLU A 83 -1.00 -10.70 8.28
C GLU A 83 -2.11 -10.21 9.23
N THR A 84 -2.01 -8.96 9.67
CA THR A 84 -2.96 -8.30 10.59
C THR A 84 -4.36 -8.10 10.01
N VAL A 85 -4.52 -8.20 8.68
CA VAL A 85 -5.83 -8.21 8.03
C VAL A 85 -6.74 -9.34 8.55
N ALA A 86 -6.17 -10.51 8.86
CA ALA A 86 -6.90 -11.69 9.32
C ALA A 86 -7.56 -11.48 10.71
N LEU A 87 -7.11 -10.47 11.47
CA LEU A 87 -7.68 -10.13 12.77
C LEU A 87 -9.02 -9.40 12.68
N GLY A 88 -9.43 -8.97 11.48
CA GLY A 88 -10.75 -8.36 11.27
C GLY A 88 -11.01 -7.10 12.10
N GLY A 89 -9.96 -6.35 12.45
CA GLY A 89 -10.06 -5.13 13.25
C GLY A 89 -9.87 -5.31 14.76
N LYS A 90 -9.74 -6.55 15.25
CA LYS A 90 -9.40 -6.79 16.65
C LYS A 90 -8.02 -6.21 16.97
N GLY A 91 -7.95 -5.43 18.04
CA GLY A 91 -6.71 -4.77 18.49
C GLY A 91 -6.39 -3.46 17.79
N PHE A 92 -7.23 -2.95 16.88
CA PHE A 92 -7.02 -1.68 16.18
C PHE A 92 -8.17 -0.70 16.45
N THR A 93 -7.83 0.57 16.69
CA THR A 93 -8.78 1.66 16.90
C THR A 93 -8.40 2.86 16.03
N PRO A 94 -9.08 3.09 14.89
CA PRO A 94 -8.81 4.25 14.04
C PRO A 94 -9.19 5.54 14.78
N ARG A 95 -8.35 6.57 14.64
CA ARG A 95 -8.54 7.90 15.23
C ARG A 95 -8.92 8.96 14.21
N VAL A 96 -8.80 8.63 12.93
CA VAL A 96 -9.12 9.47 11.78
C VAL A 96 -9.94 8.69 10.75
N ALA A 97 -10.50 9.39 9.78
CA ALA A 97 -11.26 8.81 8.69
C ALA A 97 -10.65 9.21 7.33
N PRO A 98 -10.91 8.45 6.24
CA PRO A 98 -10.55 8.89 4.89
C PRO A 98 -11.05 10.31 4.58
N GLY A 99 -10.22 11.09 3.89
CA GLY A 99 -10.42 12.51 3.59
C GLY A 99 -9.92 13.47 4.68
N ALA A 100 -9.51 12.97 5.86
CA ALA A 100 -8.95 13.82 6.91
C ALA A 100 -7.58 14.39 6.51
N GLN A 101 -7.36 15.67 6.83
CA GLN A 101 -6.04 16.29 6.79
C GLN A 101 -5.36 16.09 8.13
N VAL A 102 -4.11 15.62 8.13
CA VAL A 102 -3.34 15.31 9.34
C VAL A 102 -2.00 16.02 9.34
N ARG A 103 -1.50 16.34 10.53
CA ARG A 103 -0.14 16.88 10.72
C ARG A 103 0.80 15.82 11.26
N ALA A 104 2.09 15.95 10.96
CA ALA A 104 3.14 15.11 11.51
C ALA A 104 3.00 14.96 13.04
N GLY A 105 2.99 13.71 13.54
CA GLY A 105 2.81 13.38 14.95
C GLY A 105 1.35 13.22 15.42
N GLU A 106 0.36 13.55 14.58
CA GLU A 106 -1.05 13.39 14.89
C GLU A 106 -1.46 11.90 14.95
N PRO A 107 -2.26 11.47 15.95
CA PRO A 107 -2.72 10.09 16.06
C PRO A 107 -3.54 9.62 14.84
N LEU A 108 -3.16 8.49 14.25
CA LEU A 108 -3.88 7.86 13.14
C LEU A 108 -4.63 6.60 13.59
N ILE A 109 -3.92 5.65 14.20
CA ILE A 109 -4.46 4.36 14.62
C ILE A 109 -3.82 4.01 15.97
N ALA A 110 -4.64 3.77 16.99
CA ALA A 110 -4.17 3.14 18.22
C ALA A 110 -4.27 1.61 18.06
N PHE A 111 -3.30 0.88 18.57
CA PHE A 111 -3.28 -0.58 18.53
C PHE A 111 -2.69 -1.17 19.81
N ASP A 112 -3.11 -2.39 20.16
CA ASP A 112 -2.70 -3.04 21.40
C ASP A 112 -1.59 -4.06 21.13
N LEU A 113 -0.35 -3.71 21.45
CA LEU A 113 0.82 -4.57 21.23
C LEU A 113 0.67 -5.92 21.93
N ASP A 114 0.19 -5.94 23.17
CA ASP A 114 0.07 -7.15 23.99
C ASP A 114 -1.04 -8.05 23.46
N ALA A 115 -2.18 -7.47 23.06
CA ALA A 115 -3.28 -8.24 22.48
C ALA A 115 -2.95 -8.80 21.08
N LEU A 116 -2.09 -8.12 20.33
CA LEU A 116 -1.64 -8.57 19.02
C LEU A 116 -0.48 -9.57 19.11
N ALA A 117 0.33 -9.49 20.17
CA ALA A 117 1.46 -10.38 20.40
C ALA A 117 1.00 -11.85 20.38
N GLY A 118 1.65 -12.67 19.54
CA GLY A 118 1.32 -14.09 19.36
C GLY A 118 0.14 -14.39 18.43
N SER A 119 -0.63 -13.39 18.01
CA SER A 119 -1.72 -13.54 17.04
C SER A 119 -1.33 -13.13 15.61
N VAL A 120 -0.12 -12.59 15.45
CA VAL A 120 0.42 -12.07 14.18
C VAL A 120 1.83 -12.61 13.96
N LYS A 121 2.25 -12.67 12.70
CA LYS A 121 3.59 -13.14 12.34
C LYS A 121 4.70 -12.23 12.87
N ALA A 122 4.51 -10.92 12.76
CA ALA A 122 5.39 -9.90 13.28
C ALA A 122 4.63 -8.57 13.41
N LEU A 123 5.07 -7.70 14.33
CA LEU A 123 4.55 -6.33 14.48
C LEU A 123 5.39 -5.29 13.74
N ILE A 124 6.52 -5.70 13.16
CA ILE A 124 7.31 -4.88 12.25
C ILE A 124 6.39 -4.26 11.20
N THR A 125 6.44 -2.94 11.12
CA THR A 125 5.47 -2.11 10.40
C THR A 125 6.16 -1.43 9.24
N PRO A 126 5.89 -1.85 7.99
CA PRO A 126 6.42 -1.20 6.80
C PRO A 126 5.79 0.19 6.57
N LEU A 127 6.63 1.15 6.19
CA LEU A 127 6.28 2.47 5.67
C LEU A 127 6.81 2.55 4.23
N VAL A 128 5.91 2.49 3.24
CA VAL A 128 6.25 2.29 1.83
C VAL A 128 5.65 3.38 0.95
N VAL A 129 6.46 3.97 0.07
CA VAL A 129 5.99 4.86 -1.00
C VAL A 129 5.43 4.00 -2.13
N ALA A 130 4.11 3.99 -2.26
CA ALA A 130 3.36 3.02 -3.06
C ALA A 130 3.02 3.50 -4.49
N ASN A 131 3.53 4.68 -4.89
CA ASN A 131 3.46 5.18 -6.26
C ASN A 131 4.85 5.55 -6.80
N GLU A 132 5.01 5.46 -8.13
CA GLU A 132 6.27 5.71 -8.81
C GLU A 132 6.61 7.21 -8.89
N GLY A 133 7.85 7.52 -9.29
CA GLY A 133 8.31 8.91 -9.46
C GLY A 133 8.85 9.55 -8.18
N TYR A 134 9.26 8.72 -7.21
CA TYR A 134 9.87 9.18 -5.97
C TYR A 134 11.15 8.38 -5.66
N ALA A 135 12.14 9.05 -5.07
CA ALA A 135 13.32 8.46 -4.47
C ALA A 135 13.23 8.58 -2.94
N LEU A 136 13.69 7.54 -2.23
CA LEU A 136 13.72 7.52 -0.78
C LEU A 136 15.16 7.61 -0.26
N HIS A 137 15.41 8.60 0.58
CA HIS A 137 16.69 8.78 1.28
C HIS A 137 16.51 8.37 2.74
N ARG A 138 16.95 7.16 3.10
CA ARG A 138 16.72 6.54 4.43
C ARG A 138 17.78 6.97 5.44
N GLU A 139 17.38 7.09 6.70
CA GLU A 139 18.33 7.16 7.82
C GLU A 139 18.89 5.76 8.13
N GLN A 140 19.96 5.68 8.92
CA GLN A 140 20.60 4.40 9.25
C GLN A 140 19.70 3.56 10.19
N PRO A 141 19.68 2.22 10.05
CA PRO A 141 18.98 1.34 10.97
C PRO A 141 19.43 1.53 12.43
N GLY A 142 18.50 1.37 13.37
CA GLY A 142 18.77 1.54 14.78
C GLY A 142 17.56 1.99 15.60
N PRO A 143 17.74 2.24 16.91
CA PRO A 143 16.64 2.69 17.77
C PRO A 143 16.21 4.11 17.38
N VAL A 144 14.89 4.31 17.31
CA VAL A 144 14.26 5.60 17.02
C VAL A 144 13.18 5.91 18.05
N GLU A 145 13.09 7.17 18.46
CA GLU A 145 11.99 7.71 19.25
C GLU A 145 10.88 8.21 18.32
N ALA A 146 9.64 8.26 18.82
CA ALA A 146 8.54 8.88 18.09
C ALA A 146 8.90 10.33 17.72
N GLY A 147 8.74 10.69 16.45
CA GLY A 147 9.11 12.02 15.95
C GLY A 147 10.55 12.15 15.43
N SER A 148 11.42 11.15 15.63
CA SER A 148 12.78 11.17 15.07
C SER A 148 12.75 11.06 13.54
N PRO A 149 13.66 11.71 12.79
CA PRO A 149 13.77 11.53 11.34
C PRO A 149 14.05 10.06 10.98
N ILE A 150 13.38 9.54 9.95
CA ILE A 150 13.58 8.16 9.46
C ILE A 150 13.90 8.09 7.97
N ALA A 151 13.40 9.04 7.17
CA ALA A 151 13.67 9.12 5.75
C ALA A 151 13.28 10.49 5.17
N ARG A 152 13.67 10.74 3.91
CA ARG A 152 13.15 11.82 3.07
C ARG A 152 12.63 11.24 1.75
N VAL A 153 11.42 11.60 1.38
CA VAL A 153 10.80 11.25 0.08
C VAL A 153 10.98 12.42 -0.86
N GLU A 154 11.73 12.22 -1.93
CA GLU A 154 11.99 13.22 -2.95
C GLU A 154 11.28 12.84 -4.25
N ARG A 155 10.46 13.74 -4.78
CA ARG A 155 9.88 13.59 -6.11
C ARG A 155 11.01 13.67 -7.14
N ILE A 156 11.19 12.60 -7.90
CA ILE A 156 12.07 12.60 -9.07
C ILE A 156 11.27 13.06 -10.29
N ALA A 157 11.92 13.80 -11.21
CA ALA A 157 11.29 14.20 -12.45
C ALA A 157 10.70 12.96 -13.14
N ALA A 158 9.40 12.99 -13.41
CA ALA A 158 8.69 11.84 -13.92
C ALA A 158 9.34 11.39 -15.24
N ALA A 159 9.69 10.10 -15.34
CA ALA A 159 9.65 9.45 -16.63
C ALA A 159 8.22 9.67 -17.16
N GLN A 160 8.10 10.18 -18.38
CA GLN A 160 6.81 10.48 -19.00
C GLN A 160 5.91 9.25 -18.83
N ALA A 161 4.86 9.40 -18.01
CA ALA A 161 3.80 8.41 -17.94
C ALA A 161 3.35 8.16 -19.38
N GLY A 162 3.42 6.90 -19.80
CA GLY A 162 3.14 6.48 -21.15
C GLY A 162 1.90 7.20 -21.69
N THR A 163 2.08 7.80 -22.85
CA THR A 163 1.05 8.41 -23.68
C THR A 163 -0.25 7.61 -23.61
N GLY A 164 -1.35 8.28 -23.29
CA GLY A 164 -2.67 7.66 -23.19
C GLY A 164 -2.92 6.69 -24.34
N ALA A 165 -3.49 5.53 -23.99
CA ALA A 165 -3.67 4.40 -24.89
C ALA A 165 -4.04 4.82 -26.32
N ALA A 166 -3.19 4.43 -27.28
CA ALA A 166 -3.57 4.39 -28.69
C ALA A 166 -4.84 3.53 -28.86
N PRO A 167 -5.68 3.76 -29.89
CA PRO A 167 -6.83 2.91 -30.14
C PRO A 167 -6.35 1.47 -30.36
N GLY A 168 -6.64 0.61 -29.39
CA GLY A 168 -6.23 -0.79 -29.34
C GLY A 168 -7.39 -1.69 -28.98
N GLU A 169 -7.17 -3.00 -29.07
CA GLU A 169 -8.17 -3.99 -28.68
C GLU A 169 -8.62 -3.73 -27.23
N ARG A 170 -9.94 -3.73 -27.01
CA ARG A 170 -10.54 -3.63 -25.69
C ARG A 170 -11.05 -5.01 -25.30
N HIS A 171 -10.58 -5.51 -24.17
CA HIS A 171 -11.02 -6.79 -23.62
C HIS A 171 -11.62 -6.60 -22.23
N GLU A 172 -12.76 -7.24 -21.98
CA GLU A 172 -13.46 -7.18 -20.70
C GLU A 172 -13.78 -8.58 -20.21
N ARG A 173 -13.62 -8.79 -18.90
CA ARG A 173 -13.99 -10.04 -18.24
C ARG A 173 -14.48 -9.77 -16.83
N MET A 174 -15.60 -10.38 -16.48
CA MET A 174 -16.07 -10.42 -15.10
C MET A 174 -15.27 -11.46 -14.32
N LEU A 175 -14.68 -11.04 -13.19
CA LEU A 175 -13.87 -11.88 -12.31
C LEU A 175 -14.52 -11.95 -10.93
N THR A 176 -14.43 -13.11 -10.29
CA THR A 176 -14.79 -13.27 -8.88
C THR A 176 -13.54 -13.06 -8.02
N VAL A 177 -13.62 -12.24 -6.99
CA VAL A 177 -12.55 -12.08 -6.00
C VAL A 177 -12.58 -13.28 -5.06
N ALA A 178 -11.92 -14.37 -5.45
CA ALA A 178 -11.87 -15.61 -4.66
C ALA A 178 -10.92 -15.54 -3.46
N VAL A 179 -10.10 -14.48 -3.36
CA VAL A 179 -9.12 -14.29 -2.28
C VAL A 179 -9.83 -14.13 -0.93
N PRO A 180 -9.52 -14.93 0.12
CA PRO A 180 -10.27 -14.98 1.39
C PRO A 180 -10.43 -13.62 2.10
N HIS A 181 -9.48 -12.72 1.94
CA HIS A 181 -9.50 -11.38 2.56
C HIS A 181 -9.66 -10.23 1.56
N GLY A 182 -10.08 -10.54 0.32
CA GLY A 182 -10.22 -9.55 -0.74
C GLY A 182 -8.89 -9.06 -1.31
N ILE A 183 -8.93 -7.96 -2.07
CA ILE A 183 -7.72 -7.35 -2.66
C ILE A 183 -7.07 -6.41 -1.63
N HIS A 184 -6.40 -7.01 -0.64
CA HIS A 184 -5.54 -6.29 0.31
C HIS A 184 -4.11 -6.14 -0.25
N ALA A 185 -3.16 -5.75 0.61
CA ALA A 185 -1.79 -5.43 0.23
C ALA A 185 -1.15 -6.49 -0.68
N ARG A 186 -0.99 -7.72 -0.20
CA ARG A 186 -0.30 -8.81 -0.91
C ARG A 186 -0.91 -9.12 -2.30
N PRO A 187 -2.24 -9.34 -2.43
CA PRO A 187 -2.86 -9.50 -3.75
C PRO A 187 -2.66 -8.30 -4.67
N ALA A 188 -2.83 -7.07 -4.15
CA ALA A 188 -2.66 -5.84 -4.95
C ALA A 188 -1.23 -5.70 -5.51
N ALA A 189 -0.21 -5.96 -4.68
CA ALA A 189 1.19 -5.93 -5.10
C ALA A 189 1.48 -6.92 -6.23
N ARG A 190 0.98 -8.15 -6.08
CA ARG A 190 1.18 -9.23 -7.05
C ARG A 190 0.48 -8.93 -8.36
N ILE A 191 -0.73 -8.35 -8.31
CA ILE A 191 -1.45 -7.89 -9.50
C ILE A 191 -0.63 -6.81 -10.23
N ALA A 192 -0.21 -5.77 -9.51
CA ALA A 192 0.58 -4.69 -10.11
C ALA A 192 1.87 -5.23 -10.75
N ALA A 193 2.61 -6.09 -10.04
CA ALA A 193 3.83 -6.72 -10.53
C ALA A 193 3.59 -7.59 -11.77
N ALA A 194 2.55 -8.42 -11.77
CA ALA A 194 2.21 -9.28 -12.91
C ALA A 194 1.79 -8.47 -14.15
N LEU A 195 1.28 -7.25 -13.97
CA LEU A 195 0.86 -6.37 -15.07
C LEU A 195 1.97 -5.46 -15.62
N LYS A 196 3.14 -5.38 -14.96
CA LYS A 196 4.30 -4.58 -15.43
C LYS A 196 4.77 -4.94 -16.85
N PRO A 197 4.81 -6.22 -17.28
CA PRO A 197 5.29 -6.57 -18.62
C PRO A 197 4.34 -6.19 -19.76
N PHE A 198 3.06 -5.89 -19.47
CA PHE A 198 2.04 -5.63 -20.48
C PHE A 198 2.00 -4.15 -20.86
N ALA A 199 1.71 -3.85 -22.12
CA ALA A 199 1.53 -2.50 -22.64
C ALA A 199 0.10 -1.97 -22.40
N ALA A 200 -0.91 -2.84 -22.38
CA ALA A 200 -2.30 -2.46 -22.25
C ALA A 200 -2.59 -1.74 -20.93
N GLU A 201 -3.38 -0.69 -20.95
CA GLU A 201 -3.94 -0.10 -19.72
C GLU A 201 -4.94 -1.10 -19.12
N VAL A 202 -4.86 -1.37 -17.82
CA VAL A 202 -5.74 -2.34 -17.14
C VAL A 202 -6.42 -1.67 -15.96
N THR A 203 -7.74 -1.83 -15.87
CA THR A 203 -8.56 -1.32 -14.77
C THR A 203 -9.42 -2.42 -14.16
N LEU A 204 -9.67 -2.31 -12.85
CA LEU A 204 -10.67 -3.09 -12.14
C LEU A 204 -11.79 -2.17 -11.68
N ARG A 205 -13.03 -2.56 -11.95
CA ARG A 205 -14.22 -1.83 -11.53
C ARG A 205 -15.09 -2.66 -10.59
N ARG A 206 -15.50 -2.03 -9.48
CA ARG A 206 -16.48 -2.55 -8.51
C ARG A 206 -17.57 -1.49 -8.30
N GLY A 207 -18.78 -1.77 -8.81
CA GLY A 207 -19.86 -0.78 -8.85
C GLY A 207 -19.39 0.49 -9.58
N ASP A 208 -19.46 1.63 -8.90
CA ASP A 208 -19.01 2.92 -9.44
C ASP A 208 -17.52 3.21 -9.21
N ARG A 209 -16.82 2.38 -8.43
CA ARG A 209 -15.39 2.57 -8.15
C ARG A 209 -14.55 1.90 -9.23
N VAL A 210 -13.56 2.62 -9.73
CA VAL A 210 -12.58 2.13 -10.72
C VAL A 210 -11.17 2.32 -10.17
N ALA A 211 -10.33 1.32 -10.35
CA ALA A 211 -8.93 1.33 -9.96
C ALA A 211 -8.03 0.97 -11.15
N ASN A 212 -6.92 1.70 -11.32
CA ASN A 212 -5.83 1.26 -12.19
C ASN A 212 -5.18 0.02 -11.56
N ALA A 213 -5.19 -1.10 -12.28
CA ALA A 213 -4.70 -2.38 -11.76
C ALA A 213 -3.17 -2.44 -11.60
N ARG A 214 -2.42 -1.47 -12.13
CA ARG A 214 -0.98 -1.30 -11.86
C ARG A 214 -0.70 -0.47 -10.60
N SER A 215 -1.69 0.22 -10.06
CA SER A 215 -1.54 1.00 -8.83
C SER A 215 -2.03 0.17 -7.65
N THR A 216 -1.10 -0.29 -6.82
CA THR A 216 -1.45 -0.98 -5.57
C THR A 216 -2.38 -0.12 -4.72
N VAL A 217 -2.11 1.18 -4.58
CA VAL A 217 -2.96 2.09 -3.79
C VAL A 217 -4.38 2.17 -4.36
N ALA A 218 -4.53 2.31 -5.68
CA ALA A 218 -5.84 2.34 -6.31
C ALA A 218 -6.60 1.02 -6.06
N LEU A 219 -5.92 -0.12 -6.13
CA LEU A 219 -6.50 -1.44 -5.84
C LEU A 219 -6.95 -1.57 -4.37
N LEU A 220 -6.16 -1.08 -3.41
CA LEU A 220 -6.57 -1.04 -2.00
C LEU A 220 -7.81 -0.15 -1.80
N GLY A 221 -7.84 1.00 -2.46
CA GLY A 221 -8.99 1.93 -2.44
C GLY A 221 -10.25 1.39 -3.13
N LEU A 222 -10.09 0.45 -4.09
CA LEU A 222 -11.20 -0.25 -4.71
C LEU A 222 -12.03 -0.97 -3.66
N GLY A 223 -11.36 -1.55 -2.65
CA GLY A 223 -11.93 -2.18 -1.47
C GLY A 223 -12.68 -3.48 -1.73
N ALA A 224 -12.35 -4.19 -2.81
CA ALA A 224 -13.04 -5.41 -3.23
C ALA A 224 -12.82 -6.56 -2.23
N VAL A 225 -13.91 -7.21 -1.81
CA VAL A 225 -13.90 -8.27 -0.79
C VAL A 225 -14.17 -9.66 -1.37
N HIS A 226 -13.92 -10.70 -0.57
CA HIS A 226 -14.15 -12.09 -0.96
C HIS A 226 -15.57 -12.34 -1.50
N GLY A 227 -15.66 -13.04 -2.62
CA GLY A 227 -16.92 -13.41 -3.27
C GLY A 227 -17.55 -12.30 -4.13
N GLU A 228 -17.04 -11.07 -4.10
CA GLU A 228 -17.53 -10.00 -4.96
C GLU A 228 -17.10 -10.20 -6.42
N GLN A 229 -17.90 -9.66 -7.34
CA GLN A 229 -17.53 -9.57 -8.74
C GLN A 229 -16.93 -8.22 -9.08
N VAL A 230 -15.83 -8.26 -9.83
CA VAL A 230 -15.15 -7.08 -10.37
C VAL A 230 -15.03 -7.21 -11.89
N MET A 231 -15.28 -6.12 -12.61
CA MET A 231 -15.05 -6.07 -14.04
C MET A 231 -13.59 -5.70 -14.30
N ALA A 232 -12.83 -6.60 -14.93
CA ALA A 232 -11.53 -6.30 -15.48
C ALA A 232 -11.68 -5.78 -16.90
N THR A 233 -11.12 -4.61 -17.18
CA THR A 233 -11.09 -4.00 -18.51
C THR A 233 -9.65 -3.68 -18.87
N ALA A 234 -9.18 -4.18 -20.01
CA ALA A 234 -7.89 -3.80 -20.58
C ALA A 234 -8.04 -3.20 -21.98
N THR A 235 -7.22 -2.20 -22.30
CA THR A 235 -7.17 -1.55 -23.61
C THR A 235 -5.73 -1.47 -24.09
N GLY A 236 -5.43 -2.08 -25.24
CA GLY A 236 -4.08 -2.09 -25.82
C GLY A 236 -3.79 -3.34 -26.64
N SER A 237 -2.57 -3.45 -27.16
CA SER A 237 -2.16 -4.53 -28.07
C SER A 237 -2.15 -5.93 -27.44
N ASP A 238 -2.06 -6.01 -26.11
CA ASP A 238 -2.00 -7.25 -25.33
C ASP A 238 -3.14 -7.32 -24.28
N ALA A 239 -4.23 -6.59 -24.50
CA ALA A 239 -5.35 -6.45 -23.57
C ALA A 239 -5.92 -7.80 -23.10
N ARG A 240 -6.15 -8.74 -24.03
CA ARG A 240 -6.65 -10.06 -23.69
C ARG A 240 -5.67 -10.83 -22.81
N ALA A 241 -4.39 -10.85 -23.16
CA ALA A 241 -3.36 -11.57 -22.39
C ALA A 241 -3.18 -10.99 -20.98
N ALA A 242 -3.29 -9.66 -20.83
CA ALA A 242 -3.23 -9.00 -19.53
C ALA A 242 -4.40 -9.39 -18.62
N VAL A 243 -5.64 -9.43 -19.16
CA VAL A 243 -6.83 -9.83 -18.39
C VAL A 243 -6.80 -11.32 -18.02
N GLU A 244 -6.35 -12.19 -18.93
CA GLU A 244 -6.21 -13.63 -18.63
C GLU A 244 -5.14 -13.89 -17.55
N THR A 245 -4.02 -13.16 -17.60
CA THR A 245 -2.98 -13.23 -16.57
C THR A 245 -3.51 -12.79 -15.21
N LEU A 246 -4.27 -11.69 -15.17
CA LEU A 246 -4.92 -11.21 -13.96
C LEU A 246 -5.91 -12.23 -13.38
N ALA A 247 -6.74 -12.85 -14.22
CA ALA A 247 -7.69 -13.87 -13.80
C ALA A 247 -6.98 -15.08 -13.19
N ALA A 248 -5.99 -15.64 -13.90
CA ALA A 248 -5.22 -16.79 -13.42
C ALA A 248 -4.43 -16.48 -12.13
N LEU A 249 -3.94 -15.25 -11.98
CA LEU A 249 -3.27 -14.80 -10.77
C LEU A 249 -4.23 -14.78 -9.57
N LEU A 250 -5.45 -14.24 -9.73
CA LEU A 250 -6.43 -14.20 -8.65
C LEU A 250 -6.82 -15.61 -8.18
N ASP A 251 -7.01 -16.54 -9.11
CA ASP A 251 -7.29 -17.94 -8.79
C ASP A 251 -6.14 -18.59 -8.02
N ARG A 252 -4.91 -18.31 -8.42
CA ARG A 252 -3.71 -18.82 -7.74
C ARG A 252 -3.52 -18.23 -6.35
N ILE A 253 -3.69 -16.92 -6.17
CA ILE A 253 -3.65 -16.26 -4.86
C ILE A 253 -4.69 -16.88 -3.92
N ALA A 254 -5.91 -17.06 -4.42
CA ALA A 254 -6.98 -17.64 -3.63
C ALA A 254 -6.66 -19.08 -3.17
N ALA A 255 -6.05 -19.89 -4.04
CA ALA A 255 -5.60 -21.23 -3.68
C ALA A 255 -4.47 -21.24 -2.65
N GLU A 256 -3.51 -20.31 -2.75
CA GLU A 256 -2.39 -20.19 -1.81
C GLU A 256 -2.82 -19.70 -0.42
N GLU A 257 -3.78 -18.76 -0.33
CA GLU A 257 -4.26 -18.20 0.94
C GLU A 257 -5.36 -19.05 1.62
N ALA A 258 -5.93 -20.02 0.92
CA ALA A 258 -6.87 -20.99 1.48
C ALA A 258 -6.19 -22.22 2.12
N ALA A 259 -4.88 -22.39 1.91
CA ALA A 259 -4.07 -23.51 2.40
C ALA A 259 -3.42 -23.19 3.75
#